data_AF-A0A151XDL2-F1
#
_entry.id   AF-A0A151XDL2-F1
#
_cell.length_a   1.000
_cell.length_b   1.000
_cell.length_c   1.000
_cell.angle_alpha   90.00
_cell.angle_beta   90.00
_cell.angle_gamma   90.00
#
_symmetry.space_group_name_H-M   'P 1'
#
loop_
_entity.id
_entity.type
_entity.pdbx_description
1 polymer ?
#
loop_
_entity_poly.entity_id
_entity_poly.type
_entity_poly.pdbx_seq_one_letter_code
_entity_poly.pdbx_strand_id
1 'polypeptide(L)'
;MNEDKQATMKLPIPLDLPKEELEELIDKAKDWALIHGICLRPKKVFDRDILQFAPFTLFPSPFPREEFYNACDIQIILNVLIHRVAHDYDFLKNTLGEIIKVDDFTKNLFNIYKIIHKEGVTQKISLGILRSDLMLDTSCPKKNIKMLKSYCCWKQVEINTIASGFGWLGPASTQLHKFVLQELGYTTELKNLPENNALQALCSSFIEAWNLYGDPQAVILFVIEDTTYNICDQRFHEYEIRKQNSDIKVIRRNFTQLVTTAKLGPNMELVVSSHVVAVVYYRCGYEPGQYHTQKEWDVRLLIERSLAIKCPSIQYHLAGTKKVQ
;
A
#
# COMPACT_ATOMS: atom_id res chain seq x y z
N MET A 1 -41.66 -13.84 6.51
CA MET A 1 -40.46 -13.12 6.98
C MET A 1 -39.43 -14.16 7.37
N ASN A 2 -38.62 -14.62 6.40
CA ASN A 2 -37.45 -15.40 6.74
C ASN A 2 -36.44 -14.42 7.32
N GLU A 3 -36.28 -14.43 8.64
CA GLU A 3 -35.08 -13.85 9.24
C GLU A 3 -33.89 -14.54 8.58
N ASP A 4 -33.10 -13.77 7.85
CA ASP A 4 -31.85 -14.25 7.29
C ASP A 4 -30.97 -14.69 8.47
N LYS A 5 -30.96 -16.00 8.74
CA LYS A 5 -30.08 -16.64 9.74
C LYS A 5 -28.64 -16.67 9.23
N GLN A 6 -28.17 -15.58 8.65
CA GLN A 6 -26.79 -15.45 8.25
C GLN A 6 -25.97 -15.33 9.53
N ALA A 7 -25.16 -16.34 9.85
CA ALA A 7 -24.35 -16.32 11.06
C ALA A 7 -23.49 -15.04 11.07
N THR A 8 -23.75 -14.16 12.03
CA THR A 8 -22.98 -12.95 12.30
C THR A 8 -22.06 -13.22 13.49
N MET A 9 -20.84 -12.69 13.48
CA MET A 9 -20.03 -12.69 14.70
C MET A 9 -20.74 -11.86 15.77
N LYS A 10 -21.21 -12.52 16.84
CA LYS A 10 -21.81 -11.83 17.98
C LYS A 10 -20.73 -11.04 18.72
N LEU A 11 -21.08 -9.85 19.17
CA LEU A 11 -20.18 -8.99 19.94
C LEU A 11 -20.60 -8.87 21.40
N PRO A 12 -19.63 -8.86 22.33
CA PRO A 12 -18.23 -9.28 22.13
C PRO A 12 -18.14 -10.78 21.80
N ILE A 13 -17.08 -11.24 21.12
CA ILE A 13 -16.76 -12.68 21.13
C ILE A 13 -16.31 -12.97 22.56
N PRO A 14 -17.04 -13.77 23.35
CA PRO A 14 -16.59 -14.12 24.68
C PRO A 14 -15.32 -14.97 24.55
N LEU A 15 -14.24 -14.48 25.13
CA LEU A 15 -12.96 -15.19 25.27
C LEU A 15 -12.95 -15.89 26.61
N ASP A 16 -13.94 -16.76 26.83
CA ASP A 16 -14.13 -17.50 28.08
C ASP A 16 -13.21 -18.73 28.11
N LEU A 17 -11.94 -18.53 27.79
CA LEU A 17 -10.91 -19.58 27.81
C LEU A 17 -10.20 -19.57 29.18
N PRO A 18 -9.89 -20.74 29.74
CA PRO A 18 -8.92 -20.85 30.81
C PRO A 18 -7.62 -20.16 30.43
N LYS A 19 -6.95 -19.54 31.41
CA LYS A 19 -5.73 -18.75 31.18
C LYS A 19 -4.66 -19.52 30.41
N GLU A 20 -4.45 -20.79 30.76
CA GLU A 20 -3.44 -21.65 30.13
C GLU A 20 -3.74 -21.90 28.64
N GLU A 21 -5.00 -22.16 28.30
CA GLU A 21 -5.43 -22.35 26.91
C GLU A 21 -5.27 -21.06 26.08
N LEU A 22 -5.55 -19.89 26.69
CA LEU A 22 -5.34 -18.61 26.04
C LEU A 22 -3.84 -18.33 25.79
N GLU A 23 -2.97 -18.65 26.75
CA GLU A 23 -1.52 -18.51 26.60
C GLU A 23 -0.99 -19.43 25.48
N GLU A 24 -1.44 -20.68 25.43
CA GLU A 24 -1.09 -21.62 24.36
C GLU A 24 -1.55 -21.11 22.97
N LEU A 25 -2.78 -20.61 22.86
CA LEU A 25 -3.30 -20.03 21.62
C LEU A 25 -2.48 -18.82 21.16
N ILE A 26 -2.10 -17.95 22.10
CA ILE A 26 -1.27 -16.77 21.81
C ILE A 26 0.08 -17.19 21.24
N ASP A 27 0.72 -18.19 21.83
CA ASP A 27 2.04 -18.64 21.35
C ASP A 27 1.93 -19.35 20.00
N LYS A 28 0.93 -20.20 19.79
CA LYS A 28 0.59 -20.76 18.48
C LYS A 28 0.38 -19.67 17.42
N ALA A 29 -0.35 -18.60 17.73
CA ALA A 29 -0.61 -17.52 16.79
C ALA A 29 0.65 -16.74 16.44
N LYS A 30 1.56 -16.49 17.41
CA LYS A 30 2.85 -15.85 17.15
C LYS A 30 3.75 -16.72 16.26
N ASP A 31 3.82 -18.01 16.55
CA ASP A 31 4.62 -18.95 15.76
C ASP A 31 4.06 -19.10 14.35
N TRP A 32 2.74 -19.19 14.22
CA TRP A 32 2.06 -19.21 12.93
C TRP A 32 2.39 -17.94 12.13
N ALA A 33 2.30 -16.77 12.75
CA ALA A 33 2.64 -15.49 12.14
C ALA A 33 4.09 -15.47 11.63
N LEU A 34 5.04 -15.96 12.42
CA LEU A 34 6.46 -16.06 12.03
C LEU A 34 6.67 -16.98 10.83
N ILE A 35 6.12 -18.20 10.90
CA ILE A 35 6.30 -19.25 9.87
C ILE A 35 5.67 -18.84 8.55
N HIS A 36 4.57 -18.07 8.59
CA HIS A 36 3.84 -17.63 7.40
C HIS A 36 4.18 -16.19 6.98
N GLY A 37 5.27 -15.62 7.50
CA GLY A 37 5.80 -14.36 6.97
C GLY A 37 5.01 -13.10 7.36
N ILE A 38 4.26 -13.12 8.46
CA ILE A 38 3.72 -11.93 9.12
C ILE A 38 4.82 -11.36 10.03
N CYS A 39 5.89 -10.85 9.42
CA CYS A 39 7.10 -10.43 10.15
C CYS A 39 7.61 -9.05 9.75
N LEU A 40 8.38 -8.46 10.66
CA LEU A 40 9.15 -7.25 10.49
C LEU A 40 10.58 -7.50 10.96
N ARG A 41 11.53 -6.69 10.50
CA ARG A 41 12.84 -6.60 11.14
C ARG A 41 12.75 -5.79 12.44
N PRO A 42 13.47 -6.19 13.50
CA PRO A 42 13.52 -5.44 14.74
C PRO A 42 14.10 -4.02 14.54
N LYS A 43 13.44 -3.02 15.15
CA LYS A 43 13.90 -1.62 15.10
C LYS A 43 15.03 -1.31 16.09
N LYS A 44 15.05 -1.97 17.25
CA LYS A 44 16.02 -1.68 18.33
C LYS A 44 17.43 -2.17 18.01
N VAL A 45 17.55 -3.37 17.44
CA VAL A 45 18.80 -3.98 17.01
C VAL A 45 18.55 -4.49 15.60
N PHE A 46 18.94 -3.71 14.59
CA PHE A 46 18.73 -4.11 13.21
C PHE A 46 19.69 -5.23 12.83
N ASP A 47 19.13 -6.34 12.37
CA ASP A 47 19.85 -7.44 11.77
C ASP A 47 19.07 -7.91 10.54
N ARG A 48 19.78 -8.24 9.45
CA ARG A 48 19.16 -8.66 8.20
C ARG A 48 18.59 -10.07 8.28
N ASP A 49 19.13 -10.88 9.18
CA ASP A 49 18.84 -12.30 9.35
C ASP A 49 17.88 -12.57 10.53
N ILE A 50 17.48 -11.52 11.25
CA ILE A 50 16.50 -11.61 12.36
C ILE A 50 15.15 -11.04 11.92
N LEU A 51 14.09 -11.80 12.22
CA LEU A 51 12.70 -11.40 12.06
C LEU A 51 11.96 -11.52 13.39
N GLN A 52 11.01 -10.62 13.61
CA GLN A 52 10.01 -10.69 14.69
C GLN A 52 8.63 -10.62 14.07
N PHE A 53 7.60 -11.20 14.70
CA PHE A 53 6.24 -11.09 14.18
C PHE A 53 5.83 -9.61 14.10
N ALA A 54 5.11 -9.25 13.04
CA ALA A 54 4.46 -7.95 12.94
C ALA A 54 3.35 -7.90 14.00
N PRO A 55 3.15 -6.79 14.73
CA PRO A 55 2.03 -6.68 15.66
C PRO A 55 0.68 -6.97 14.97
N PHE A 56 -0.13 -7.84 15.56
CA PHE A 56 -1.44 -8.23 15.05
C PHE A 56 -2.46 -8.35 16.19
N THR A 57 -3.76 -8.30 15.86
CA THR A 57 -4.83 -8.66 16.80
C THR A 57 -5.06 -10.16 16.76
N LEU A 58 -5.23 -10.80 17.91
CA LEU A 58 -5.46 -12.26 17.97
C LEU A 58 -6.74 -12.66 17.22
N PHE A 59 -7.79 -11.84 17.31
CA PHE A 59 -9.07 -12.03 16.64
C PHE A 59 -9.35 -10.94 15.60
N PRO A 60 -10.18 -11.24 14.59
CA PRO A 60 -10.69 -10.24 13.67
C PRO A 60 -11.62 -9.28 14.41
N SER A 61 -11.39 -7.98 14.23
CA SER A 61 -12.30 -6.95 14.73
C SER A 61 -13.60 -6.96 13.91
N PRO A 62 -14.77 -6.81 14.55
CA PRO A 62 -16.02 -6.72 13.84
C PRO A 62 -16.07 -5.46 12.96
N PHE A 63 -16.63 -5.61 11.77
CA PHE A 63 -16.96 -4.48 10.90
C PHE A 63 -18.33 -4.70 10.26
N PRO A 64 -19.20 -3.66 10.16
CA PRO A 64 -20.52 -3.82 9.57
C PRO A 64 -20.43 -4.20 8.08
N ARG A 65 -21.10 -5.29 7.71
CA ARG A 65 -21.05 -5.85 6.34
C ARG A 65 -21.46 -4.83 5.26
N GLU A 66 -22.54 -4.10 5.49
CA GLU A 66 -23.02 -3.06 4.56
C GLU A 66 -21.95 -1.99 4.34
N GLU A 67 -21.33 -1.51 5.42
CA GLU A 67 -20.30 -0.48 5.34
C GLU A 67 -19.01 -0.99 4.68
N PHE A 68 -18.68 -2.27 4.84
CA PHE A 68 -17.54 -2.90 4.17
C PHE A 68 -17.73 -2.87 2.65
N TYR A 69 -18.89 -3.30 2.16
CA TYR A 69 -19.18 -3.28 0.73
C TYR A 69 -19.28 -1.86 0.18
N ASN A 70 -19.87 -0.92 0.92
CA ASN A 70 -19.87 0.50 0.53
C ASN A 70 -18.45 1.04 0.33
N ALA A 71 -17.51 0.65 1.20
CA ALA A 71 -16.10 1.04 1.10
C ALA A 71 -15.39 0.36 -0.08
N CYS A 72 -15.72 -0.89 -0.40
CA CYS A 72 -15.21 -1.56 -1.61
C CYS A 72 -15.71 -0.88 -2.88
N ASP A 73 -17.01 -0.59 -2.95
CA ASP A 73 -17.67 -0.05 -4.15
C ASP A 73 -17.16 1.36 -4.50
N ILE A 74 -16.90 2.20 -3.49
CA ILE A 74 -16.39 3.56 -3.71
C ILE A 74 -14.95 3.59 -4.20
N GLN A 75 -14.15 2.52 -4.00
CA GLN A 75 -12.72 2.52 -4.33
C GLN A 75 -12.47 2.79 -5.82
N ILE A 76 -13.33 2.28 -6.72
CA ILE A 76 -13.21 2.52 -8.17
C ILE A 76 -13.45 4.01 -8.48
N ILE A 77 -14.42 4.64 -7.80
CA ILE A 77 -14.71 6.07 -7.95
C ILE A 77 -13.53 6.90 -7.45
N LEU A 78 -12.94 6.53 -6.31
CA LEU A 78 -11.75 7.18 -5.76
C LEU A 78 -10.54 7.04 -6.70
N ASN A 79 -10.36 5.89 -7.34
CA ASN A 79 -9.29 5.70 -8.32
C ASN A 79 -9.41 6.67 -9.50
N VAL A 80 -10.63 6.83 -10.04
CA VAL A 80 -10.90 7.78 -11.13
C VAL A 80 -10.74 9.22 -10.66
N LEU A 81 -11.22 9.55 -9.45
CA LEU A 81 -11.07 10.87 -8.85
C LEU A 81 -9.58 11.26 -8.74
N ILE A 82 -8.77 10.42 -8.10
CA ILE A 82 -7.34 10.67 -7.92
C ILE A 82 -6.63 10.73 -9.27
N HIS A 83 -7.00 9.88 -10.24
CA HIS A 83 -6.44 9.97 -11.58
C HIS A 83 -6.70 11.34 -12.24
N ARG A 84 -7.93 11.86 -12.15
CA ARG A 84 -8.28 13.18 -12.70
C ARG A 84 -7.59 14.31 -11.97
N VAL A 85 -7.58 14.27 -10.63
CA VAL A 85 -6.89 15.26 -9.78
C VAL A 85 -5.40 15.30 -10.08
N ALA A 86 -4.75 14.13 -10.20
CA ALA A 86 -3.34 14.04 -10.51
C ALA A 86 -3.00 14.66 -11.88
N HIS A 87 -3.91 14.62 -12.85
CA HIS A 87 -3.67 15.18 -14.18
C HIS A 87 -4.19 16.62 -14.35
N ASP A 88 -4.71 17.25 -13.29
CA ASP A 88 -5.08 18.65 -13.28
C ASP A 88 -3.96 19.50 -12.67
N TYR A 89 -3.07 20.00 -13.54
CA TYR A 89 -1.92 20.80 -13.13
C TYR A 89 -2.32 22.09 -12.42
N ASP A 90 -3.31 22.80 -12.93
CA ASP A 90 -3.73 24.08 -12.35
C ASP A 90 -4.41 23.86 -11.01
N PHE A 91 -5.22 22.81 -10.86
CA PHE A 91 -5.76 22.43 -9.56
C PHE A 91 -4.66 22.16 -8.53
N LEU A 92 -3.69 21.28 -8.84
CA LEU A 92 -2.61 20.97 -7.90
C LEU A 92 -1.75 22.20 -7.59
N LYS A 93 -1.46 23.04 -8.58
CA LYS A 93 -0.71 24.29 -8.41
C LYS A 93 -1.42 25.27 -7.50
N ASN A 94 -2.72 25.48 -7.69
CA ASN A 94 -3.51 26.42 -6.91
C ASN A 94 -3.70 25.91 -5.47
N THR A 95 -4.00 24.62 -5.31
CA THR A 95 -4.24 23.98 -4.01
C THR A 95 -2.98 23.94 -3.14
N LEU A 96 -1.81 23.67 -3.74
CA LEU A 96 -0.54 23.55 -3.01
C LEU A 96 0.28 24.85 -2.98
N GLY A 97 -0.17 25.92 -3.63
CA GLY A 97 0.59 27.16 -3.81
C GLY A 97 1.06 27.84 -2.51
N GLU A 98 0.25 27.78 -1.45
CA GLU A 98 0.66 28.28 -0.13
C GLU A 98 1.53 27.28 0.64
N ILE A 99 1.30 25.97 0.46
CA ILE A 99 2.06 24.92 1.14
C ILE A 99 3.52 24.93 0.71
N ILE A 100 3.79 25.08 -0.59
CA ILE A 100 5.16 25.09 -1.13
C ILE A 100 6.00 26.29 -0.65
N LYS A 101 5.40 27.28 0.02
CA LYS A 101 6.12 28.41 0.64
C LYS A 101 6.63 28.09 2.04
N VAL A 102 6.01 27.11 2.71
CA VAL A 102 6.25 26.79 4.13
C VAL A 102 6.73 25.36 4.38
N ASP A 103 6.55 24.45 3.42
CA ASP A 103 7.02 23.07 3.47
C ASP A 103 7.97 22.75 2.32
N ASP A 104 9.27 22.64 2.63
CA ASP A 104 10.32 22.39 1.64
C ASP A 104 10.18 21.02 0.97
N PHE A 105 9.61 20.02 1.66
CA PHE A 105 9.40 18.69 1.09
C PHE A 105 8.39 18.72 -0.06
N THR A 106 7.18 19.25 0.21
CA THR A 106 6.15 19.43 -0.82
C THR A 106 6.64 20.37 -1.92
N LYS A 107 7.40 21.42 -1.58
CA LYS A 107 8.02 22.32 -2.55
C LYS A 107 8.95 21.57 -3.51
N ASN A 108 9.81 20.67 -3.02
CA ASN A 108 10.70 19.89 -3.87
C ASN A 108 9.94 18.91 -4.77
N LEU A 109 8.92 18.23 -4.24
CA LEU A 109 8.02 17.39 -5.05
C LEU A 109 7.33 18.21 -6.16
N PHE A 110 6.81 19.39 -5.81
CA PHE A 110 6.13 20.27 -6.75
C PHE A 110 7.09 20.86 -7.79
N ASN A 111 8.35 21.13 -7.43
CA ASN A 111 9.38 21.56 -8.38
C ASN A 111 9.67 20.49 -9.43
N ILE A 112 9.73 19.22 -9.04
CA ILE A 112 9.83 18.10 -9.99
C ILE A 112 8.61 18.11 -10.92
N TYR A 113 7.40 18.24 -10.37
CA TYR A 113 6.19 18.29 -11.19
C TYR A 113 6.19 19.47 -12.18
N LYS A 114 6.61 20.67 -11.77
CA LYS A 114 6.78 21.84 -12.65
C LYS A 114 7.73 21.56 -13.81
N ILE A 115 8.87 20.92 -13.53
CA ILE A 115 9.88 20.59 -14.56
C ILE A 115 9.28 19.62 -15.57
N ILE A 116 8.69 18.52 -15.10
CA ILE A 116 8.07 17.50 -15.96
C ILE A 116 6.92 18.08 -16.79
N HIS A 117 6.07 18.91 -16.19
CA HIS A 117 4.98 19.56 -16.92
C HIS A 117 5.49 20.49 -18.02
N LYS A 118 6.58 21.24 -17.77
CA LYS A 118 7.18 22.13 -18.76
C LYS A 118 7.89 21.37 -19.89
N GLU A 119 8.58 20.29 -19.57
CA GLU A 119 9.30 19.46 -20.55
C GLU A 119 8.35 18.60 -21.40
N GLY A 120 7.16 18.32 -20.88
CA GLY A 120 6.22 17.36 -21.45
C GLY A 120 6.41 15.98 -20.83
N VAL A 121 5.29 15.30 -20.54
CA VAL A 121 5.31 14.00 -19.88
C VAL A 121 5.76 12.91 -20.86
N THR A 122 6.92 12.30 -20.61
CA THR A 122 7.50 11.23 -21.44
C THR A 122 6.66 9.95 -21.41
N GLN A 123 6.30 9.46 -20.22
CA GLN A 123 5.49 8.24 -20.04
C GLN A 123 4.02 8.59 -19.82
N LYS A 124 3.16 8.17 -20.75
CA LYS A 124 1.71 8.48 -20.75
C LYS A 124 0.87 7.48 -19.96
N ILE A 125 1.39 6.28 -19.71
CA ILE A 125 0.73 5.24 -18.91
C ILE A 125 0.91 5.57 -17.43
N SER A 126 -0.19 5.55 -16.68
CA SER A 126 -0.20 5.76 -15.23
C SER A 126 -0.56 4.46 -14.51
N LEU A 127 0.20 4.13 -13.47
CA LEU A 127 -0.13 3.06 -12.52
C LEU A 127 -0.27 3.67 -11.12
N GLY A 128 -1.40 3.40 -10.47
CA GLY A 128 -1.66 3.85 -9.10
C GLY A 128 -2.04 2.68 -8.20
N ILE A 129 -1.26 2.49 -7.14
CA ILE A 129 -1.59 1.55 -6.05
C ILE A 129 -2.04 2.37 -4.85
N LEU A 130 -3.36 2.56 -4.76
CA LEU A 130 -3.98 3.48 -3.82
C LEU A 130 -4.61 2.70 -2.65
N ARG A 131 -4.61 3.30 -1.46
CA ARG A 131 -5.34 2.77 -0.30
C ARG A 131 -6.13 3.88 0.37
N SER A 132 -7.46 3.72 0.43
CA SER A 132 -8.34 4.62 1.15
C SER A 132 -8.54 4.10 2.58
N ASP A 133 -8.06 4.86 3.56
CA ASP A 133 -8.18 4.50 4.97
C ASP A 133 -9.44 5.18 5.55
N LEU A 134 -10.20 4.44 6.37
CA LEU A 134 -11.50 4.88 6.88
C LEU A 134 -11.70 4.51 8.36
N MET A 135 -12.63 5.21 9.01
CA MET A 135 -13.10 4.90 10.36
C MET A 135 -14.61 5.01 10.44
N LEU A 136 -15.23 4.20 11.30
CA LEU A 136 -16.66 4.32 11.63
C LEU A 136 -16.88 5.53 12.55
N ASP A 137 -17.84 6.38 12.19
CA ASP A 137 -18.28 7.51 12.99
C ASP A 137 -19.41 7.10 13.92
N THR A 138 -19.24 7.39 15.21
CA THR A 138 -20.17 7.09 16.30
C THR A 138 -20.84 8.34 16.87
N SER A 139 -20.48 9.53 16.36
CA SER A 139 -20.91 10.84 16.89
C SER A 139 -22.25 11.34 16.36
N CYS A 140 -22.90 10.59 15.46
CA CYS A 140 -24.12 11.05 14.81
C CYS A 140 -25.31 11.21 15.77
N PRO A 141 -26.24 12.14 15.47
CA PRO A 141 -27.44 12.32 16.27
C PRO A 141 -28.26 11.03 16.32
N LYS A 142 -28.62 10.59 17.54
CA LYS A 142 -29.54 9.46 17.75
C LYS A 142 -30.89 9.79 17.12
N LYS A 143 -31.13 9.40 15.87
CA LYS A 143 -32.50 9.36 15.34
C LYS A 143 -33.27 8.29 16.14
N ASN A 144 -34.46 8.65 16.60
CA ASN A 144 -35.40 7.80 17.34
C ASN A 144 -35.67 6.48 16.57
N ILE A 145 -34.86 5.44 16.75
CA ILE A 145 -35.11 4.12 16.18
C ILE A 145 -34.68 3.04 17.18
N LYS A 146 -35.56 2.05 17.32
CA LYS A 146 -35.52 0.87 18.20
C LYS A 146 -34.32 -0.08 18.02
N MET A 147 -33.27 0.31 17.30
CA MET A 147 -32.02 -0.44 17.15
C MET A 147 -30.84 0.53 17.35
N LEU A 148 -30.07 0.34 18.42
CA LEU A 148 -28.79 1.01 18.60
C LEU A 148 -27.80 0.45 17.55
N LYS A 149 -27.73 1.06 16.36
CA LYS A 149 -26.47 0.99 15.57
C LYS A 149 -25.43 1.81 16.35
N SER A 150 -24.30 1.22 16.71
CA SER A 150 -23.21 1.90 17.43
C SER A 150 -22.43 2.90 16.58
N TYR A 151 -22.76 2.98 15.28
CA TYR A 151 -22.16 3.85 14.27
C TYR A 151 -23.27 4.40 13.35
N CYS A 152 -22.96 5.43 12.57
CA CYS A 152 -23.88 5.99 11.57
C CYS A 152 -23.40 5.93 10.13
N CYS A 153 -22.09 5.98 9.90
CA CYS A 153 -21.45 5.88 8.59
C CYS A 153 -19.95 5.64 8.81
N TRP A 154 -19.21 5.33 7.75
CA TRP A 154 -17.76 5.49 7.77
C TRP A 154 -17.37 6.86 7.18
N LYS A 155 -16.21 7.37 7.61
CA LYS A 155 -15.56 8.56 7.08
C LYS A 155 -14.17 8.18 6.59
N GLN A 156 -13.78 8.71 5.43
CA GLN A 156 -12.41 8.57 4.94
C GLN A 156 -11.47 9.40 5.82
N VAL A 157 -10.43 8.75 6.34
CA VAL A 157 -9.35 9.40 7.09
C VAL A 157 -8.34 9.98 6.11
N GLU A 158 -7.87 9.17 5.17
CA GLU A 158 -6.91 9.56 4.15
C GLU A 158 -6.96 8.68 2.91
N ILE A 159 -6.36 9.15 1.83
CA ILE A 159 -6.03 8.33 0.66
C ILE A 159 -4.52 8.31 0.45
N ASN A 160 -3.94 7.11 0.58
CA ASN A 160 -2.53 6.87 0.37
C ASN A 160 -2.29 6.61 -1.13
N THR A 161 -1.50 7.47 -1.76
CA THR A 161 -1.18 7.37 -3.20
C THR A 161 0.25 6.94 -3.49
N ILE A 162 1.11 6.92 -2.47
CA ILE A 162 2.51 6.48 -2.54
C ILE A 162 2.79 5.45 -1.44
N ALA A 163 3.57 4.43 -1.77
CA ALA A 163 4.11 3.46 -0.82
C ALA A 163 3.06 2.83 0.14
N SER A 164 1.83 2.66 -0.34
CA SER A 164 0.74 1.99 0.38
C SER A 164 1.19 0.61 0.85
N GLY A 165 1.48 0.49 2.14
CA GLY A 165 1.98 -0.74 2.75
C GLY A 165 0.89 -1.78 3.01
N PHE A 166 1.33 -2.96 3.47
CA PHE A 166 0.47 -4.07 3.92
C PHE A 166 -0.29 -4.78 2.80
N GLY A 167 0.20 -4.70 1.56
CA GLY A 167 -0.29 -5.50 0.44
C GLY A 167 -0.17 -7.00 0.66
N TRP A 168 0.80 -7.46 1.45
CA TRP A 168 0.88 -8.86 1.92
C TRP A 168 0.37 -9.04 3.35
N LEU A 169 0.74 -8.16 4.28
CA LEU A 169 0.38 -8.33 5.70
C LEU A 169 -1.15 -8.31 5.92
N GLY A 170 -1.91 -7.61 5.07
CA GLY A 170 -3.38 -7.66 5.06
C GLY A 170 -3.92 -9.06 4.74
N PRO A 171 -3.67 -9.62 3.54
CA PRO A 171 -4.03 -11.00 3.21
C PRO A 171 -3.58 -12.04 4.23
N ALA A 172 -2.34 -11.91 4.74
CA ALA A 172 -1.80 -12.84 5.72
C ALA A 172 -2.54 -12.78 7.06
N SER A 173 -2.99 -11.58 7.49
CA SER A 173 -3.81 -11.42 8.69
C SER A 173 -5.15 -12.14 8.58
N THR A 174 -5.79 -12.14 7.40
CA THR A 174 -7.00 -12.94 7.16
C THR A 174 -6.74 -14.44 7.36
N GLN A 175 -5.59 -14.95 6.93
CA GLN A 175 -5.21 -16.36 7.12
C GLN A 175 -4.91 -16.69 8.58
N LEU A 176 -4.22 -15.80 9.30
CA LEU A 176 -3.99 -15.94 10.73
C LEU A 176 -5.31 -15.98 11.51
N HIS A 177 -6.24 -15.07 11.22
CA HIS A 177 -7.55 -15.05 11.88
C HIS A 177 -8.37 -16.29 11.55
N LYS A 178 -8.26 -16.82 10.33
CA LYS A 178 -8.88 -18.11 9.98
C LYS A 178 -8.31 -19.24 10.83
N PHE A 179 -6.99 -19.31 10.98
CA PHE A 179 -6.33 -20.29 11.86
C PHE A 179 -6.82 -20.18 13.31
N VAL A 180 -6.80 -18.97 13.90
CA VAL A 180 -7.23 -18.75 15.29
C VAL A 180 -8.69 -19.13 15.50
N LEU A 181 -9.59 -18.76 14.58
CA LEU A 181 -11.01 -19.14 14.68
C LEU A 181 -11.22 -20.65 14.57
N GLN A 182 -10.40 -21.36 13.77
CA GLN A 182 -10.45 -22.81 13.66
C GLN A 182 -9.98 -23.52 14.93
N GLU A 183 -8.89 -23.07 15.55
CA GLU A 183 -8.40 -23.60 16.84
C GLU A 183 -9.47 -23.54 17.93
N LEU A 184 -10.37 -22.54 17.84
CA LEU A 184 -11.43 -22.30 18.81
C LEU A 184 -12.80 -22.87 18.40
N GLY A 185 -12.88 -23.59 17.28
CA GLY A 185 -14.11 -24.21 16.81
C GLY A 185 -15.13 -23.26 16.17
N TYR A 186 -14.79 -21.98 15.93
CA TYR A 186 -15.63 -20.98 15.24
C TYR A 186 -15.68 -21.21 13.71
N THR A 187 -16.01 -22.43 13.29
CA THR A 187 -16.00 -22.84 11.88
C THR A 187 -17.11 -22.17 11.07
N THR A 188 -18.25 -21.83 11.68
CA THR A 188 -19.39 -21.21 10.98
C THR A 188 -19.17 -19.74 10.68
N GLU A 189 -18.33 -19.08 11.48
CA GLU A 189 -17.99 -17.66 11.43
C GLU A 189 -16.93 -17.38 10.37
N LEU A 190 -16.17 -18.39 9.92
CA LEU A 190 -15.14 -18.25 8.88
C LEU A 190 -15.68 -17.61 7.60
N LYS A 191 -16.95 -17.84 7.25
CA LYS A 191 -17.62 -17.21 6.09
C LYS A 191 -17.78 -15.69 6.21
N ASN A 192 -17.58 -15.13 7.41
CA ASN A 192 -17.64 -13.69 7.65
C ASN A 192 -16.30 -13.00 7.43
N LEU A 193 -15.19 -13.75 7.37
CA LEU A 193 -13.91 -13.20 6.94
C LEU A 193 -13.99 -12.89 5.44
N PRO A 194 -13.71 -11.65 5.00
CA PRO A 194 -13.68 -11.34 3.59
C PRO A 194 -12.50 -12.07 2.92
N GLU A 195 -12.70 -12.48 1.67
CA GLU A 195 -11.58 -12.88 0.83
C GLU A 195 -10.64 -11.68 0.63
N ASN A 196 -9.33 -11.93 0.73
CA ASN A 196 -8.33 -10.89 0.62
C ASN A 196 -7.20 -11.34 -0.32
N ASN A 197 -7.35 -11.00 -1.59
CA ASN A 197 -6.39 -11.28 -2.66
C ASN A 197 -5.57 -10.04 -3.05
N ALA A 198 -5.39 -9.09 -2.13
CA ALA A 198 -4.73 -7.83 -2.41
C ALA A 198 -3.33 -8.03 -3.02
N LEU A 199 -2.48 -8.89 -2.43
CA LEU A 199 -1.14 -9.15 -2.96
C LEU A 199 -1.18 -9.60 -4.43
N GLN A 200 -2.07 -10.54 -4.76
CA GLN A 200 -2.20 -11.08 -6.10
C GLN A 200 -2.63 -10.00 -7.08
N ALA A 201 -3.69 -9.25 -6.76
CA ALA A 201 -4.22 -8.20 -7.62
C ALA A 201 -3.21 -7.06 -7.84
N LEU A 202 -2.49 -6.64 -6.77
CA LEU A 202 -1.42 -5.65 -6.85
C LEU A 202 -0.30 -6.14 -7.77
N CYS A 203 0.14 -7.39 -7.62
CA CYS A 203 1.20 -7.97 -8.45
C CYS A 203 0.79 -8.13 -9.91
N SER A 204 -0.46 -8.53 -10.18
CA SER A 204 -1.00 -8.57 -11.54
C SER A 204 -0.99 -7.19 -12.21
N SER A 205 -1.25 -6.12 -11.46
CA SER A 205 -1.17 -4.75 -12.00
C SER A 205 0.24 -4.32 -12.38
N PHE A 206 1.27 -4.77 -11.63
CA PHE A 206 2.67 -4.52 -12.00
C PHE A 206 3.08 -5.28 -13.25
N ILE A 207 2.63 -6.53 -13.39
CA ILE A 207 2.85 -7.36 -14.58
C ILE A 207 2.18 -6.73 -15.79
N GLU A 208 0.94 -6.26 -15.65
CA GLU A 208 0.23 -5.58 -16.73
C GLU A 208 0.92 -4.29 -17.16
N ALA A 209 1.38 -3.46 -16.20
CA ALA A 209 2.17 -2.28 -16.54
C ALA A 209 3.48 -2.65 -17.26
N TRP A 210 4.16 -3.72 -16.83
CA TRP A 210 5.35 -4.23 -17.51
C TRP A 210 5.04 -4.71 -18.95
N ASN A 211 3.93 -5.42 -19.16
CA ASN A 211 3.48 -5.84 -20.49
C ASN A 211 3.19 -4.64 -21.39
N LEU A 212 2.53 -3.61 -20.86
CA LEU A 212 2.23 -2.37 -21.58
C LEU A 212 3.49 -1.57 -21.92
N TYR A 213 4.55 -1.68 -21.13
CA TYR A 213 5.86 -1.11 -21.47
C TYR A 213 6.47 -1.81 -22.70
N GLY A 214 6.31 -3.13 -22.81
CA GLY A 214 6.58 -3.87 -24.06
C GLY A 214 8.01 -4.31 -24.31
N ASP A 215 8.89 -4.27 -23.29
CA ASP A 215 10.26 -4.81 -23.38
C ASP A 215 10.42 -6.06 -22.51
N PRO A 216 10.58 -7.26 -23.10
CA PRO A 216 10.69 -8.51 -22.36
C PRO A 216 11.99 -8.65 -21.55
N GLN A 217 12.99 -7.80 -21.80
CA GLN A 217 14.25 -7.79 -21.03
C GLN A 217 14.25 -6.75 -19.91
N ALA A 218 13.24 -5.86 -19.87
CA ALA A 218 13.15 -4.83 -18.85
C ALA A 218 12.79 -5.42 -17.48
N VAL A 219 13.18 -4.71 -16.42
CA VAL A 219 12.96 -5.11 -15.03
C VAL A 219 11.93 -4.21 -14.34
N ILE A 220 11.40 -4.69 -13.22
CA ILE A 220 10.65 -3.87 -12.28
C ILE A 220 11.61 -3.38 -11.19
N LEU A 221 11.69 -2.08 -10.98
CA LEU A 221 12.50 -1.45 -9.94
C LEU A 221 11.65 -1.14 -8.72
N PHE A 222 11.98 -1.74 -7.58
CA PHE A 222 11.48 -1.32 -6.28
C PHE A 222 12.44 -0.28 -5.69
N VAL A 223 11.94 0.94 -5.50
CA VAL A 223 12.68 2.01 -4.79
C VAL A 223 12.37 1.88 -3.31
N ILE A 224 13.37 1.52 -2.51
CA ILE A 224 13.20 1.07 -1.12
C ILE A 224 13.90 2.01 -0.14
N GLU A 225 13.53 1.92 1.13
CA GLU A 225 14.20 2.63 2.21
C GLU A 225 15.64 2.10 2.38
N ASP A 226 16.53 2.91 2.98
CA ASP A 226 17.89 2.46 3.31
C ASP A 226 17.87 1.24 4.25
N THR A 227 16.92 1.26 5.18
CA THR A 227 16.66 0.17 6.11
C THR A 227 15.20 -0.26 5.97
N THR A 228 14.97 -1.32 5.21
CA THR A 228 13.63 -1.90 5.06
C THR A 228 13.28 -2.74 6.29
N TYR A 229 12.51 -2.16 7.22
CA TYR A 229 11.97 -2.88 8.37
C TYR A 229 10.78 -3.78 7.99
N ASN A 230 9.91 -3.32 7.11
CA ASN A 230 8.75 -4.08 6.64
C ASN A 230 9.09 -5.02 5.47
N ILE A 231 10.13 -5.83 5.65
CA ILE A 231 10.75 -6.60 4.57
C ILE A 231 9.84 -7.69 4.02
N CYS A 232 9.07 -8.38 4.88
CA CYS A 232 8.17 -9.42 4.43
C CYS A 232 7.10 -8.83 3.51
N ASP A 233 6.47 -7.71 3.89
CA ASP A 233 5.47 -7.06 3.04
C ASP A 233 6.02 -6.74 1.64
N GLN A 234 7.25 -6.26 1.55
CA GLN A 234 7.86 -5.94 0.26
C GLN A 234 8.29 -7.20 -0.53
N ARG A 235 8.92 -8.19 0.12
CA ARG A 235 9.44 -9.39 -0.55
C ARG A 235 8.34 -10.28 -1.10
N PHE A 236 7.20 -10.37 -0.44
CA PHE A 236 6.08 -11.15 -0.94
C PHE A 236 5.54 -10.61 -2.28
N HIS A 237 5.66 -9.31 -2.56
CA HIS A 237 5.35 -8.80 -3.91
C HIS A 237 6.32 -9.34 -4.96
N GLU A 238 7.61 -9.44 -4.66
CA GLU A 238 8.60 -10.00 -5.58
C GLU A 238 8.34 -11.48 -5.87
N TYR A 239 8.03 -12.23 -4.82
CA TYR A 239 7.72 -13.66 -4.94
C TYR A 239 6.43 -13.89 -5.72
N GLU A 240 5.39 -13.08 -5.47
CA GLU A 240 4.12 -13.21 -6.19
C GLU A 240 4.24 -12.76 -7.64
N ILE A 241 4.96 -11.66 -7.96
CA ILE A 241 5.29 -11.28 -9.34
C ILE A 241 5.98 -12.44 -10.06
N ARG A 242 7.03 -13.01 -9.44
CA ARG A 242 7.80 -14.13 -10.00
C ARG A 242 6.96 -15.38 -10.21
N LYS A 243 6.02 -15.65 -9.29
CA LYS A 243 5.11 -16.79 -9.35
C LYS A 243 4.09 -16.63 -10.48
N GLN A 244 3.55 -15.42 -10.68
CA GLN A 244 2.60 -15.13 -11.75
C GLN A 244 3.27 -15.02 -13.12
N ASN A 245 4.50 -14.51 -13.17
CA ASN A 245 5.32 -14.43 -14.40
C ASN A 245 6.81 -14.65 -14.08
N SER A 246 7.33 -15.80 -14.52
CA SER A 246 8.72 -16.21 -14.28
C SER A 246 9.75 -15.57 -15.21
N ASP A 247 9.36 -14.65 -16.09
CA ASP A 247 10.32 -13.93 -16.95
C ASP A 247 10.66 -12.57 -16.35
N ILE A 248 9.77 -12.02 -15.51
CA ILE A 248 9.99 -10.72 -14.88
C ILE A 248 11.02 -10.84 -13.77
N LYS A 249 11.97 -9.91 -13.80
CA LYS A 249 12.95 -9.69 -12.74
C LYS A 249 12.61 -8.44 -11.96
N VAL A 250 12.61 -8.55 -10.63
CA VAL A 250 12.52 -7.40 -9.73
C VAL A 250 13.91 -7.07 -9.20
N ILE A 251 14.29 -5.79 -9.23
CA ILE A 251 15.49 -5.28 -8.58
C ILE A 251 15.11 -4.26 -7.51
N ARG A 252 15.89 -4.21 -6.42
CA ARG A 252 15.65 -3.29 -5.30
C ARG A 252 16.81 -2.32 -5.17
N ARG A 253 16.53 -1.02 -5.11
CA ARG A 253 17.55 0.01 -4.85
C ARG A 253 16.99 1.11 -3.95
N ASN A 254 17.79 1.65 -3.06
CA ASN A 254 17.46 2.93 -2.42
C ASN A 254 17.91 4.10 -3.32
N PHE A 255 17.52 5.33 -3.00
CA PHE A 255 17.93 6.50 -3.79
C PHE A 255 19.44 6.65 -3.85
N THR A 256 20.16 6.44 -2.73
CA THR A 256 21.62 6.54 -2.66
C THR A 256 22.33 5.63 -3.66
N GLN A 257 21.85 4.40 -3.84
CA GLN A 257 22.38 3.47 -4.86
C GLN A 257 22.01 3.91 -6.28
N LEU A 258 20.82 4.49 -6.47
CA LEU A 258 20.38 4.98 -7.77
C LEU A 258 21.18 6.21 -8.22
N VAL A 259 21.69 7.03 -7.31
CA VAL A 259 22.58 8.17 -7.63
C VAL A 259 23.77 7.76 -8.50
N THR A 260 24.34 6.58 -8.26
CA THR A 260 25.52 6.11 -9.00
C THR A 260 25.19 5.15 -10.13
N THR A 261 23.98 4.60 -10.16
CA THR A 261 23.62 3.50 -11.08
C THR A 261 22.53 3.84 -12.08
N ALA A 262 21.71 4.86 -11.83
CA ALA A 262 20.61 5.26 -12.71
C ALA A 262 21.07 6.29 -13.75
N LYS A 263 20.62 6.10 -14.98
CA LYS A 263 20.81 7.05 -16.09
C LYS A 263 19.65 6.94 -17.09
N LEU A 264 19.54 7.92 -17.98
CA LEU A 264 18.63 7.85 -19.11
C LEU A 264 19.34 7.28 -20.35
N GLY A 265 18.66 6.42 -21.08
CA GLY A 265 19.04 5.95 -22.40
C GLY A 265 18.77 7.00 -23.49
N PRO A 266 19.17 6.73 -24.74
CA PRO A 266 19.00 7.65 -25.86
C PRO A 266 17.54 7.99 -26.17
N ASN A 267 16.59 7.10 -25.83
CA ASN A 267 15.16 7.35 -26.00
C ASN A 267 14.45 7.58 -24.66
N MET A 268 15.17 8.07 -23.65
CA MET A 268 14.63 8.33 -22.30
C MET A 268 14.28 7.06 -21.51
N GLU A 269 14.78 5.89 -21.89
CA GLU A 269 14.66 4.68 -21.08
C GLU A 269 15.35 4.87 -19.73
N LEU A 270 14.73 4.45 -18.63
CA LEU A 270 15.44 4.40 -17.35
C LEU A 270 16.36 3.18 -17.35
N VAL A 271 17.67 3.39 -17.22
CA VAL A 271 18.66 2.31 -17.12
C VAL A 271 19.26 2.34 -15.72
N VAL A 272 19.16 1.22 -15.00
CA VAL A 272 19.80 1.02 -13.70
C VAL A 272 20.87 -0.05 -13.81
N SER A 273 22.12 0.38 -13.69
CA SER A 273 23.32 -0.41 -14.03
C SER A 273 23.28 -0.85 -15.50
N SER A 274 22.85 -2.09 -15.76
CA SER A 274 22.74 -2.69 -17.10
C SER A 274 21.31 -3.07 -17.49
N HIS A 275 20.31 -2.73 -16.67
CA HIS A 275 18.93 -3.14 -16.89
C HIS A 275 18.08 -1.94 -17.29
N VAL A 276 17.32 -2.08 -18.37
CA VAL A 276 16.20 -1.17 -18.68
C VAL A 276 15.09 -1.42 -17.66
N VAL A 277 14.48 -0.36 -17.15
CA VAL A 277 13.42 -0.42 -16.14
C VAL A 277 12.08 -0.07 -16.79
N ALA A 278 11.15 -1.02 -16.77
CA ALA A 278 9.80 -0.83 -17.28
C ALA A 278 8.89 -0.15 -16.27
N VAL A 279 8.95 -0.58 -15.00
CA VAL A 279 8.08 -0.11 -13.92
C VAL A 279 8.93 0.30 -12.72
N VAL A 280 8.63 1.46 -12.14
CA VAL A 280 9.20 1.92 -10.87
C VAL A 280 8.12 1.90 -9.79
N TYR A 281 8.29 1.04 -8.80
CA TYR A 281 7.41 0.95 -7.65
C TYR A 281 8.07 1.57 -6.42
N TYR A 282 7.48 2.65 -5.90
CA TYR A 282 7.99 3.35 -4.73
C TYR A 282 7.50 2.69 -3.43
N ARG A 283 8.45 2.23 -2.63
CA ARG A 283 8.32 1.87 -1.21
C ARG A 283 9.04 2.86 -0.29
N CYS A 284 9.55 3.95 -0.86
CA CYS A 284 10.14 5.09 -0.18
C CYS A 284 9.91 6.37 -0.99
N GLY A 285 10.50 7.48 -0.56
CA GLY A 285 10.39 8.80 -1.17
C GLY A 285 9.16 9.60 -0.75
N TYR A 286 8.50 9.22 0.35
CA TYR A 286 7.28 9.84 0.87
C TYR A 286 7.50 10.67 2.15
N GLU A 287 8.73 10.72 2.67
CA GLU A 287 9.11 11.57 3.80
C GLU A 287 10.47 12.27 3.55
N PRO A 288 10.76 13.40 4.23
CA PRO A 288 11.97 14.17 4.00
C PRO A 288 13.26 13.39 4.30
N GLY A 289 13.27 12.56 5.36
CA GLY A 289 14.44 11.80 5.80
C GLY A 289 14.93 10.72 4.82
N GLN A 290 14.21 10.52 3.72
CA GLN A 290 14.57 9.58 2.65
C GLN A 290 15.33 10.26 1.50
N TYR A 291 15.55 11.57 1.58
CA TYR A 291 16.34 12.37 0.64
C TYR A 291 17.49 13.05 1.39
N HIS A 292 18.61 12.35 1.53
CA HIS A 292 19.75 12.80 2.33
C HIS A 292 20.42 14.05 1.77
N THR A 293 20.45 14.19 0.45
CA THR A 293 21.08 15.29 -0.27
C THR A 293 20.28 15.66 -1.53
N GLN A 294 20.76 16.67 -2.26
CA GLN A 294 20.20 17.03 -3.56
C GLN A 294 20.29 15.88 -4.59
N LYS A 295 21.27 14.98 -4.44
CA LYS A 295 21.48 13.88 -5.41
C LYS A 295 20.29 12.92 -5.46
N GLU A 296 19.66 12.64 -4.31
CA GLU A 296 18.47 11.79 -4.24
C GLU A 296 17.27 12.47 -4.93
N TRP A 297 17.15 13.79 -4.82
CA TRP A 297 16.15 14.57 -5.55
C TRP A 297 16.41 14.58 -7.06
N ASP A 298 17.67 14.70 -7.48
CA ASP A 298 18.06 14.68 -8.89
C ASP A 298 17.75 13.32 -9.52
N VAL A 299 17.97 12.22 -8.79
CA VAL A 299 17.55 10.88 -9.20
C VAL A 299 16.04 10.75 -9.27
N ARG A 300 15.29 11.29 -8.30
CA ARG A 300 13.83 11.28 -8.37
C ARG A 300 13.34 11.99 -9.62
N LEU A 301 13.90 13.15 -9.96
CA LEU A 301 13.61 13.87 -11.20
C LEU A 301 14.00 13.04 -12.45
N LEU A 302 15.17 12.40 -12.43
CA LEU A 302 15.63 11.53 -13.52
C LEU A 302 14.64 10.39 -13.79
N ILE A 303 14.12 9.75 -12.73
CA ILE A 303 13.11 8.71 -12.86
C ILE A 303 11.82 9.27 -13.45
N GLU A 304 11.34 10.42 -12.97
CA GLU A 304 10.09 11.02 -13.48
C GLU A 304 10.19 11.41 -14.97
N ARG A 305 11.37 11.87 -15.42
CA ARG A 305 11.65 12.16 -16.84
C ARG A 305 11.65 10.92 -17.74
N SER A 306 11.90 9.74 -17.17
CA SER A 306 12.07 8.52 -17.95
C SER A 306 10.76 7.96 -18.54
N LEU A 307 10.93 7.06 -19.51
CA LEU A 307 9.85 6.22 -20.05
C LEU A 307 9.34 5.15 -19.08
N ALA A 308 9.98 4.91 -17.93
CA ALA A 308 9.45 3.92 -16.99
C ALA A 308 8.06 4.34 -16.49
N ILE A 309 7.18 3.38 -16.23
CA ILE A 309 5.86 3.59 -15.62
C ILE A 309 6.05 3.72 -14.12
N LYS A 310 5.75 4.90 -13.58
CA LYS A 310 5.92 5.19 -12.14
C LYS A 310 4.66 4.79 -11.38
N CYS A 311 4.87 4.17 -10.23
CA CYS A 311 3.85 3.81 -9.26
C CYS A 311 4.23 4.34 -7.86
N PRO A 312 3.79 5.57 -7.50
CA PRO A 312 3.10 6.55 -8.35
C PRO A 312 4.06 7.48 -9.11
N SER A 313 3.55 8.16 -10.14
CA SER A 313 4.20 9.35 -10.69
C SER A 313 4.15 10.53 -9.71
N ILE A 314 4.96 11.56 -9.96
CA ILE A 314 5.04 12.74 -9.07
C ILE A 314 3.68 13.42 -8.85
N GLN A 315 2.85 13.50 -9.89
CA GLN A 315 1.54 14.13 -9.79
C GLN A 315 0.53 13.31 -8.97
N TYR A 316 0.62 11.98 -9.01
CA TYR A 316 -0.15 11.10 -8.12
C TYR A 316 0.31 11.22 -6.67
N HIS A 317 1.63 11.35 -6.45
CA HIS A 317 2.16 11.59 -5.11
C HIS A 317 1.61 12.90 -4.52
N LEU A 318 1.62 13.99 -5.30
CA LEU A 318 1.06 15.28 -4.89
C LEU A 318 -0.46 15.22 -4.65
N ALA A 319 -1.19 14.46 -5.46
CA ALA A 319 -2.63 14.26 -5.31
C ALA A 319 -3.03 13.55 -4.00
N GLY A 320 -2.11 12.82 -3.35
CA GLY A 320 -2.35 12.18 -2.06
C GLY A 320 -2.01 13.04 -0.84
N THR A 321 -1.60 14.30 -1.04
CA THR A 321 -1.30 15.19 0.08
C THR A 321 -2.57 15.53 0.86
N LYS A 322 -2.44 15.71 2.18
CA LYS A 322 -3.56 16.07 3.07
C LYS A 322 -4.21 17.41 2.72
N LYS A 323 -3.51 18.28 1.99
CA LYS A 323 -4.06 19.56 1.54
C LYS A 323 -4.99 19.40 0.33
N VAL A 324 -4.79 18.36 -0.47
CA VAL A 324 -5.61 18.06 -1.64
C VAL A 324 -6.91 17.36 -1.25
N GLN A 325 -6.87 16.50 -0.22
CA GLN A 325 -8.06 15.93 0.43
C GLN A 325 -8.84 17.00 1.19
#